data_AF-A0AAJ2CHR5-F1
#
_entry.id   AF-A0AAJ2CHR5-F1
#
_cell.length_a   1.000
_cell.length_b   1.000
_cell.length_c   1.000
_cell.angle_alpha   90.00
_cell.angle_beta   90.00
_cell.angle_gamma   90.00
#
_symmetry.space_group_name_H-M   'P 1'
#
loop_
_entity.id
_entity.type
_entity.pdbx_description
1 polymer ?
#
loop_
_entity_poly.entity_id
_entity_poly.type
_entity_poly.pdbx_seq_one_letter_code
_entity_poly.pdbx_strand_id
1 'polypeptide(L)'
;MMLKKYVYILCLLGLSLIGQAQKDNYVSKVWVADLGNGQYKNPVLDADYSDPDVCRAGNDFYMTASSFDAVPGLPILHSKDLVNWTLIGHALKRQPPIEHFSKTQHGNGVWAPAIRYHQGEFWLYYPDPDFGIYLTKTKNPAGAWSEPILVEAGKGLIDPCPLWDEDGQVYLVHGWAGSRAGIKSVLTIKNLNATGTKVMDEGVIVFDGHETDPTLEGPKFYKRNGYYYIFAPAGGVSTGWQLVLRSKNVYGPYERKVVMDQGKSTVNGPHQGAWVNTSTGEDWFLHFQDKDVYGRVVHLQPMKWVNDWPVIGIDPDGDNKGEPVITYRKPNVGKIHPIVTPAESDEFNTNTLGLQWQWQANPKGIWHSMTNQGHLRLYSYKVPDEAKNYWEVPNILLQKFPTENFMATTKVLFTPNVRLENEKTGLIILGKSYATIALKSKGKDEITLVYVECHKASEGKAETETTLATIPAKTPVYLRVKVMKNAKCQFSYSIDGKEFKDVGNEFQAIVGHWIGAKIGLYCTRVSQINDSGYADFDWFKIEPLP
;
A
#
# COMPACT_ATOMS: atom_id res chain seq x y z
N MET A 1 -47.88 56.09 -8.13
CA MET A 1 -48.11 54.93 -7.24
C MET A 1 -47.61 53.69 -7.97
N MET A 2 -46.58 53.06 -7.41
CA MET A 2 -45.79 52.00 -8.05
C MET A 2 -46.63 50.76 -8.38
N LEU A 3 -46.35 50.08 -9.51
CA LEU A 3 -46.51 48.62 -9.56
C LEU A 3 -45.46 48.01 -10.50
N LYS A 4 -44.82 46.97 -9.96
CA LYS A 4 -43.56 46.34 -10.36
C LYS A 4 -43.67 45.56 -11.67
N LYS A 5 -42.67 45.71 -12.55
CA LYS A 5 -42.37 44.75 -13.63
C LYS A 5 -41.66 43.53 -13.03
N TYR A 6 -42.26 42.35 -13.14
CA TYR A 6 -41.59 41.08 -12.86
C TYR A 6 -40.88 40.63 -14.14
N VAL A 7 -39.55 40.57 -14.09
CA VAL A 7 -38.71 39.91 -15.09
C VAL A 7 -38.60 38.45 -14.66
N TYR A 8 -39.16 37.54 -15.46
CA TYR A 8 -38.92 36.10 -15.30
C TYR A 8 -37.53 35.78 -15.84
N ILE A 9 -36.59 35.49 -14.92
CA ILE A 9 -35.29 34.92 -15.26
C ILE A 9 -35.51 33.41 -15.42
N LEU A 10 -35.46 32.93 -16.65
CA LEU A 10 -35.44 31.51 -16.97
C LEU A 10 -34.03 30.97 -16.62
N CYS A 11 -33.89 30.35 -15.45
CA CYS A 11 -32.69 29.58 -15.13
C CYS A 11 -32.68 28.29 -15.95
N LEU A 12 -31.96 28.30 -17.08
CA LEU A 12 -31.53 27.10 -17.78
C LEU A 12 -30.57 26.33 -16.86
N LEU A 13 -31.10 25.34 -16.15
CA LEU A 13 -30.32 24.26 -15.53
C LEU A 13 -29.68 23.44 -16.66
N GLY A 14 -28.49 23.86 -17.09
CA GLY A 14 -27.60 23.02 -17.87
C GLY A 14 -27.12 21.86 -17.00
N LEU A 15 -27.78 20.71 -17.13
CA LEU A 15 -27.23 19.42 -16.70
C LEU A 15 -25.96 19.16 -17.51
N SER A 16 -24.82 19.55 -16.95
CA SER A 16 -23.52 19.02 -17.36
C SER A 16 -23.47 17.55 -16.96
N LEU A 17 -23.99 16.69 -17.85
CA LEU A 17 -23.65 15.28 -17.90
C LEU A 17 -22.15 15.19 -18.27
N ILE A 18 -21.30 15.38 -17.27
CA ILE A 18 -19.94 14.84 -17.33
C ILE A 18 -20.15 13.34 -17.29
N GLY A 19 -20.11 12.71 -18.46
CA GLY A 19 -19.97 11.26 -18.56
C GLY A 19 -18.72 10.87 -17.78
N GLN A 20 -18.90 10.34 -16.58
CA GLN A 20 -17.92 9.41 -16.04
C GLN A 20 -17.90 8.27 -17.05
N ALA A 21 -16.87 8.24 -17.89
CA ALA A 21 -16.49 7.02 -18.57
C ALA A 21 -16.45 5.96 -17.47
N GLN A 22 -17.35 4.98 -17.57
CA GLN A 22 -17.36 3.81 -16.73
C GLN A 22 -15.97 3.19 -16.93
N LYS A 23 -15.05 3.43 -15.99
CA LYS A 23 -13.74 2.78 -16.00
C LYS A 23 -14.05 1.30 -16.03
N ASP A 24 -13.67 0.64 -17.11
CA ASP A 24 -13.82 -0.80 -17.22
C ASP A 24 -13.23 -1.45 -15.97
N ASN A 25 -13.94 -2.45 -15.48
CA ASN A 25 -13.51 -3.28 -14.36
C ASN A 25 -12.19 -3.96 -14.73
N TYR A 26 -11.04 -3.41 -14.29
CA TYR A 26 -9.72 -3.98 -14.57
C TYR A 26 -9.61 -5.37 -13.92
N VAL A 27 -9.08 -6.32 -14.69
CA VAL A 27 -8.77 -7.67 -14.22
C VAL A 27 -7.32 -7.97 -14.58
N SER A 28 -6.54 -8.28 -13.55
CA SER A 28 -5.12 -8.61 -13.65
C SER A 28 -4.93 -9.82 -14.54
N LYS A 29 -3.87 -9.78 -15.36
CA LYS A 29 -3.47 -10.93 -16.18
C LYS A 29 -2.62 -11.93 -15.40
N VAL A 30 -2.08 -11.54 -14.24
CA VAL A 30 -1.09 -12.31 -13.49
C VAL A 30 -1.63 -12.85 -12.16
N TRP A 31 -2.62 -12.18 -11.55
CA TRP A 31 -3.25 -12.66 -10.32
C TRP A 31 -4.75 -12.33 -10.22
N VAL A 32 -5.58 -13.36 -10.17
CA VAL A 32 -7.03 -13.23 -9.88
C VAL A 32 -7.38 -14.18 -8.74
N ALA A 33 -7.90 -13.64 -7.64
CA ALA A 33 -8.28 -14.41 -6.45
C ALA A 33 -9.65 -15.08 -6.58
N ASP A 34 -10.59 -14.45 -7.29
CA ASP A 34 -11.90 -15.02 -7.59
C ASP A 34 -11.77 -16.14 -8.65
N LEU A 35 -12.23 -17.34 -8.31
CA LEU A 35 -12.13 -18.50 -9.19
C LEU A 35 -13.29 -18.62 -10.19
N GLY A 36 -14.26 -17.68 -10.16
CA GLY A 36 -15.40 -17.65 -11.08
C GLY A 36 -16.42 -18.78 -10.88
N ASN A 37 -16.24 -19.60 -9.84
CA ASN A 37 -17.06 -20.78 -9.54
C ASN A 37 -17.71 -20.72 -8.14
N GLY A 38 -17.80 -19.52 -7.55
CA GLY A 38 -18.30 -19.30 -6.20
C GLY A 38 -17.26 -19.52 -5.09
N GLN A 39 -16.01 -19.82 -5.44
CA GLN A 39 -14.88 -19.91 -4.51
C GLN A 39 -13.83 -18.82 -4.79
N TYR A 40 -12.95 -18.59 -3.82
CA TYR A 40 -11.77 -17.74 -3.95
C TYR A 40 -10.51 -18.49 -3.48
N LYS A 41 -9.34 -18.03 -3.93
CA LYS A 41 -8.04 -18.44 -3.40
C LYS A 41 -7.37 -17.28 -2.67
N ASN A 42 -6.66 -17.60 -1.60
CA ASN A 42 -5.77 -16.67 -0.92
C ASN A 42 -4.37 -16.65 -1.58
N PRO A 43 -3.67 -15.51 -1.51
CA PRO A 43 -4.14 -14.22 -0.98
C PRO A 43 -5.20 -13.55 -1.89
N VAL A 44 -6.21 -12.90 -1.28
CA VAL A 44 -7.19 -12.07 -2.02
C VAL A 44 -6.53 -10.83 -2.66
N LEU A 45 -5.36 -10.43 -2.16
CA LEU A 45 -4.45 -9.45 -2.78
C LEU A 45 -3.01 -9.94 -2.67
N ASP A 46 -2.41 -10.44 -3.76
CA ASP A 46 -1.02 -10.95 -3.81
C ASP A 46 0.04 -9.85 -4.01
N ALA A 47 -0.19 -8.69 -3.38
CA ALA A 47 0.71 -7.54 -3.38
C ALA A 47 0.82 -6.95 -1.97
N ASP A 48 1.88 -6.19 -1.71
CA ASP A 48 2.24 -5.65 -0.39
C ASP A 48 1.25 -4.58 0.15
N TYR A 49 0.03 -4.99 0.48
CA TYR A 49 -0.98 -4.22 1.21
C TYR A 49 -0.91 -4.58 2.69
N SER A 50 0.22 -4.20 3.28
CA SER A 50 0.56 -4.48 4.65
C SER A 50 -0.41 -3.89 5.67
N ASP A 51 -0.51 -4.57 6.81
CA ASP A 51 -1.30 -4.09 7.97
C ASP A 51 -2.74 -3.72 7.58
N PRO A 52 -3.47 -4.60 6.86
CA PRO A 52 -4.77 -4.25 6.32
C PRO A 52 -5.77 -4.04 7.46
N ASP A 53 -6.51 -2.93 7.39
CA ASP A 53 -7.70 -2.73 8.21
C ASP A 53 -8.91 -2.44 7.32
N VAL A 54 -10.04 -3.05 7.65
CA VAL A 54 -11.26 -3.03 6.85
C VAL A 54 -12.42 -2.53 7.68
N CYS A 55 -13.24 -1.66 7.08
CA CYS A 55 -14.54 -1.30 7.61
C CYS A 55 -15.64 -1.53 6.58
N ARG A 56 -16.87 -1.71 7.06
CA ARG A 56 -18.08 -1.77 6.22
C ARG A 56 -18.88 -0.47 6.35
N ALA A 57 -19.30 0.08 5.23
CA ALA A 57 -20.28 1.17 5.17
C ALA A 57 -21.44 0.73 4.27
N GLY A 58 -22.58 0.39 4.88
CA GLY A 58 -23.70 -0.20 4.15
C GLY A 58 -23.36 -1.58 3.60
N ASN A 59 -23.40 -1.73 2.27
CA ASN A 59 -23.08 -3.00 1.57
C ASN A 59 -21.66 -3.03 0.99
N ASP A 60 -20.87 -1.99 1.24
CA ASP A 60 -19.55 -1.81 0.66
C ASP A 60 -18.47 -1.93 1.74
N PHE A 61 -17.33 -2.49 1.36
CA PHE A 61 -16.17 -2.71 2.20
C PHE A 61 -15.03 -1.82 1.74
N TYR A 62 -14.34 -1.23 2.70
CA TYR A 62 -13.23 -0.32 2.45
C TYR A 62 -12.02 -0.76 3.27
N MET A 63 -10.89 -0.92 2.59
CA MET A 63 -9.63 -1.31 3.20
C MET A 63 -8.62 -0.17 3.10
N THR A 64 -7.84 0.02 4.16
CA THR A 64 -6.58 0.76 4.11
C THR A 64 -5.41 -0.15 4.50
N ALA A 65 -4.19 0.26 4.18
CA ALA A 65 -2.95 -0.44 4.49
C ALA A 65 -1.85 0.56 4.86
N SER A 66 -0.79 0.08 5.49
CA SER A 66 0.45 0.84 5.70
C SER A 66 1.03 1.29 4.35
N SER A 67 1.72 2.44 4.36
CA SER A 67 2.46 2.94 3.21
C SER A 67 3.88 3.37 3.52
N PHE A 68 4.26 3.41 4.80
CA PHE A 68 5.55 3.91 5.26
C PHE A 68 5.84 5.30 4.71
N ASP A 69 6.94 5.46 3.97
CA ASP A 69 7.38 6.68 3.32
C ASP A 69 6.89 6.81 1.87
N ALA A 70 6.15 5.81 1.37
CA ALA A 70 5.64 5.84 0.00
C ALA A 70 4.49 6.83 -0.14
N VAL A 71 4.59 7.74 -1.11
CA VAL A 71 3.63 8.84 -1.32
C VAL A 71 3.07 8.81 -2.76
N PRO A 72 1.75 8.88 -2.99
CA PRO A 72 0.70 9.04 -2.00
C PRO A 72 0.58 7.81 -1.08
N GLY A 73 0.26 8.07 0.19
CA GLY A 73 0.19 7.08 1.26
C GLY A 73 -1.25 6.78 1.69
N LEU A 74 -1.41 5.77 2.55
CA LEU A 74 -2.72 5.26 2.99
C LEU A 74 -3.64 4.91 1.81
N PRO A 75 -3.30 3.86 1.03
CA PRO A 75 -4.13 3.42 -0.09
C PRO A 75 -5.52 3.05 0.40
N ILE A 76 -6.54 3.43 -0.36
CA ILE A 76 -7.94 3.11 -0.08
C ILE A 76 -8.45 2.15 -1.15
N LEU A 77 -8.81 0.95 -0.74
CA LEU A 77 -9.40 -0.06 -1.61
C LEU A 77 -10.88 -0.23 -1.30
N HIS A 78 -11.65 -0.58 -2.32
CA HIS A 78 -13.08 -0.83 -2.23
C HIS A 78 -13.41 -2.24 -2.74
N SER A 79 -14.33 -2.90 -2.05
CA SER A 79 -14.89 -4.19 -2.44
C SER A 79 -16.39 -4.26 -2.12
N LYS A 80 -17.09 -5.14 -2.82
CA LYS A 80 -18.49 -5.50 -2.53
C LYS A 80 -18.64 -6.93 -2.01
N ASP A 81 -17.58 -7.72 -2.01
CA ASP A 81 -17.63 -9.15 -1.67
C ASP A 81 -16.39 -9.66 -0.90
N LEU A 82 -15.49 -8.76 -0.47
CA LEU A 82 -14.22 -9.01 0.23
C LEU A 82 -13.16 -9.77 -0.57
N VAL A 83 -13.46 -10.18 -1.81
CA VAL A 83 -12.56 -10.96 -2.68
C VAL A 83 -12.07 -10.10 -3.83
N ASN A 84 -12.97 -9.38 -4.47
CA ASN A 84 -12.69 -8.51 -5.61
C ASN A 84 -12.48 -7.08 -5.12
N TRP A 85 -11.27 -6.55 -5.30
CA TRP A 85 -10.85 -5.27 -4.75
C TRP A 85 -10.40 -4.31 -5.86
N THR A 86 -10.74 -3.03 -5.71
CA THR A 86 -10.26 -1.94 -6.57
C THR A 86 -9.57 -0.89 -5.71
N LEU A 87 -8.36 -0.47 -6.09
CA LEU A 87 -7.72 0.71 -5.51
C LEU A 87 -8.45 1.97 -6.01
N ILE A 88 -9.10 2.70 -5.12
CA ILE A 88 -9.97 3.84 -5.46
C ILE A 88 -9.35 5.20 -5.10
N GLY A 89 -8.28 5.23 -4.33
CA GLY A 89 -7.59 6.46 -3.97
C GLY A 89 -6.52 6.25 -2.90
N HIS A 90 -6.06 7.36 -2.34
CA HIS A 90 -5.10 7.41 -1.24
C HIS A 90 -5.52 8.55 -0.30
N ALA A 91 -5.50 8.31 1.00
CA ALA A 91 -5.88 9.34 1.96
C ALA A 91 -4.81 10.42 2.12
N LEU A 92 -3.53 10.08 1.87
CA LEU A 92 -2.41 10.97 2.12
C LEU A 92 -1.70 11.35 0.81
N LYS A 93 -2.03 12.52 0.25
CA LYS A 93 -1.36 13.02 -0.96
C LYS A 93 0.09 13.44 -0.72
N ARG A 94 0.38 13.93 0.50
CA ARG A 94 1.70 14.30 1.00
C ARG A 94 1.77 13.95 2.47
N GLN A 95 2.92 13.48 2.91
CA GLN A 95 3.13 12.97 4.24
C GLN A 95 3.68 14.05 5.18
N PRO A 96 3.00 14.35 6.30
CA PRO A 96 3.52 15.20 7.34
C PRO A 96 4.52 14.43 8.23
N PRO A 97 5.53 15.10 8.82
CA PRO A 97 5.93 16.48 8.55
C PRO A 97 6.55 16.66 7.16
N ILE A 98 6.08 17.67 6.41
CA ILE A 98 6.36 17.81 4.97
C ILE A 98 7.86 17.84 4.64
N GLU A 99 8.65 18.58 5.42
CA GLU A 99 10.09 18.70 5.22
C GLU A 99 10.83 17.39 5.52
N HIS A 100 10.40 16.64 6.53
CA HIS A 100 11.02 15.36 6.90
C HIS A 100 10.86 14.32 5.79
N PHE A 101 9.66 14.23 5.21
CA PHE A 101 9.32 13.35 4.10
C PHE A 101 9.59 13.97 2.73
N SER A 102 10.32 15.10 2.64
CA SER A 102 10.81 15.65 1.35
C SER A 102 12.02 14.88 0.80
N LYS A 103 12.59 14.01 1.62
CA LYS A 103 13.67 13.06 1.32
C LYS A 103 13.15 11.64 1.55
N THR A 104 13.86 10.66 1.02
CA THR A 104 13.54 9.24 1.23
C THR A 104 13.66 8.88 2.71
N GLN A 105 12.70 8.12 3.24
CA GLN A 105 12.58 7.79 4.68
C GLN A 105 12.23 6.31 4.88
N HIS A 106 12.96 5.42 4.19
CA HIS A 106 12.66 3.98 4.11
C HIS A 106 12.11 3.38 5.40
N GLY A 107 10.83 3.01 5.38
CA GLY A 107 10.16 2.31 6.46
C GLY A 107 9.82 3.14 7.71
N ASN A 108 10.04 4.46 7.68
CA ASN A 108 9.42 5.40 8.61
C ASN A 108 8.06 5.84 8.08
N GLY A 109 7.33 6.66 8.86
CA GLY A 109 6.09 7.22 8.37
C GLY A 109 4.85 6.41 8.70
N VAL A 110 3.98 6.21 7.72
CA VAL A 110 2.66 5.58 7.92
C VAL A 110 2.81 4.09 8.24
N TRP A 111 2.76 3.77 9.53
CA TRP A 111 2.67 2.40 10.05
C TRP A 111 1.18 1.98 10.19
N ALA A 112 0.89 0.86 10.86
CA ALA A 112 -0.40 0.18 10.79
C ALA A 112 -1.61 1.08 11.07
N PRO A 113 -2.47 1.34 10.08
CA PRO A 113 -3.63 2.22 10.24
C PRO A 113 -4.85 1.49 10.80
N ALA A 114 -5.84 2.26 11.25
CA ALA A 114 -7.21 1.80 11.48
C ALA A 114 -8.21 2.70 10.77
N ILE A 115 -9.15 2.11 10.02
CA ILE A 115 -10.25 2.78 9.35
C ILE A 115 -11.58 2.42 10.01
N ARG A 116 -12.42 3.40 10.31
CA ARG A 116 -13.75 3.19 10.87
C ARG A 116 -14.77 4.04 10.11
N TYR A 117 -15.96 3.49 9.91
CA TYR A 117 -17.11 4.25 9.42
C TYR A 117 -17.99 4.61 10.61
N HIS A 118 -18.08 5.90 10.92
CA HIS A 118 -18.83 6.41 12.07
C HIS A 118 -19.58 7.68 11.68
N GLN A 119 -20.88 7.73 12.00
CA GLN A 119 -21.77 8.88 11.73
C GLN A 119 -21.69 9.42 10.28
N GLY A 120 -21.65 8.52 9.30
CA GLY A 120 -21.65 8.92 7.88
C GLY A 120 -20.29 9.33 7.32
N GLU A 121 -19.21 9.21 8.10
CA GLU A 121 -17.85 9.60 7.74
C GLU A 121 -16.86 8.45 7.97
N PHE A 122 -15.82 8.39 7.15
CA PHE A 122 -14.66 7.53 7.34
C PHE A 122 -13.61 8.25 8.18
N TRP A 123 -13.15 7.58 9.22
CA TRP A 123 -12.13 8.02 10.16
C TRP A 123 -10.94 7.10 10.02
N LEU A 124 -9.78 7.64 9.66
CA LEU A 124 -8.56 6.88 9.47
C LEU A 124 -7.51 7.40 10.45
N TYR A 125 -7.20 6.58 11.46
CA TYR A 125 -6.10 6.81 12.40
C TYR A 125 -4.87 6.07 11.89
N TYR A 126 -3.71 6.71 11.94
CA TYR A 126 -2.45 6.05 11.62
C TYR A 126 -1.33 6.56 12.52
N PRO A 127 -0.37 5.71 12.88
CA PRO A 127 0.80 6.11 13.62
C PRO A 127 1.92 6.51 12.65
N ASP A 128 2.72 7.46 13.09
CA ASP A 128 4.12 7.58 12.74
C ASP A 128 4.93 7.29 14.00
N PRO A 129 5.76 6.22 14.03
CA PRO A 129 6.47 5.82 15.24
C PRO A 129 7.44 6.89 15.76
N ASP A 130 7.81 7.87 14.95
CA ASP A 130 8.76 8.92 15.32
C ASP A 130 8.06 10.24 15.73
N PHE A 131 6.81 10.46 15.30
CA PHE A 131 6.08 11.71 15.54
C PHE A 131 4.77 11.57 16.33
N GLY A 132 4.08 10.43 16.24
CA GLY A 132 2.87 10.14 17.03
C GLY A 132 1.68 9.67 16.19
N ILE A 133 0.48 9.77 16.75
CA ILE A 133 -0.76 9.28 16.14
C ILE A 133 -1.49 10.42 15.42
N TYR A 134 -1.81 10.19 14.15
CA TYR A 134 -2.54 11.10 13.29
C TYR A 134 -3.94 10.61 12.97
N LEU A 135 -4.82 11.53 12.59
CA LEU A 135 -6.18 11.30 12.11
C LEU A 135 -6.43 12.06 10.81
N THR A 136 -7.00 11.40 9.82
CA THR A 136 -7.60 12.02 8.64
C THR A 136 -8.98 11.44 8.35
N LYS A 137 -9.88 12.23 7.74
CA LYS A 137 -11.30 11.87 7.58
C LYS A 137 -11.88 12.24 6.23
N THR A 138 -12.93 11.54 5.81
CA THR A 138 -13.71 11.91 4.63
C THR A 138 -15.12 11.32 4.63
N LYS A 139 -16.06 11.98 3.96
CA LYS A 139 -17.37 11.41 3.65
C LYS A 139 -17.37 10.57 2.37
N ASN A 140 -16.37 10.77 1.50
CA ASN A 140 -16.23 10.04 0.25
C ASN A 140 -14.82 9.40 0.19
N PRO A 141 -14.68 8.08 0.36
CA PRO A 141 -13.38 7.41 0.44
C PRO A 141 -12.58 7.46 -0.87
N ALA A 142 -13.25 7.70 -2.02
CA ALA A 142 -12.60 7.95 -3.32
C ALA A 142 -12.27 9.43 -3.55
N GLY A 143 -12.70 10.31 -2.64
CA GLY A 143 -12.57 11.76 -2.75
C GLY A 143 -11.36 12.31 -1.99
N ALA A 144 -11.45 13.58 -1.63
CA ALA A 144 -10.46 14.23 -0.78
C ALA A 144 -10.64 13.81 0.69
N TRP A 145 -9.51 13.62 1.36
CA TRP A 145 -9.43 13.43 2.80
C TRP A 145 -8.95 14.74 3.46
N SER A 146 -9.32 14.94 4.72
CA SER A 146 -8.89 16.12 5.48
C SER A 146 -7.38 16.14 5.69
N GLU A 147 -6.80 17.32 5.91
CA GLU A 147 -5.41 17.40 6.38
C GLU A 147 -5.24 16.59 7.69
N PRO A 148 -4.12 15.86 7.87
CA PRO A 148 -3.91 15.07 9.08
C PRO A 148 -3.84 15.91 10.34
N ILE A 149 -4.57 15.49 11.37
CA ILE A 149 -4.56 16.07 12.71
C ILE A 149 -3.65 15.21 13.59
N LEU A 150 -2.64 15.79 14.24
CA LEU A 150 -1.84 15.08 15.24
C LEU A 150 -2.67 14.93 16.54
N VAL A 151 -3.18 13.72 16.77
CA VAL A 151 -4.07 13.37 17.89
C VAL A 151 -3.28 13.24 19.18
N GLU A 152 -2.10 12.62 19.09
CA GLU A 152 -1.15 12.49 20.18
C GLU A 152 0.28 12.52 19.63
N ALA A 153 1.09 13.45 20.12
CA ALA A 153 2.51 13.50 19.79
C ALA A 153 3.29 12.53 20.69
N GLY A 154 4.23 11.78 20.13
CA GLY A 154 5.03 10.86 20.92
C GLY A 154 5.87 9.92 20.07
N LYS A 155 6.86 9.28 20.70
CA LYS A 155 7.70 8.27 20.06
C LYS A 155 7.27 6.87 20.46
N GLY A 156 7.21 6.00 19.46
CA GLY A 156 6.87 4.59 19.61
C GLY A 156 5.40 4.29 19.87
N LEU A 157 4.51 5.27 19.73
CA LEU A 157 3.06 5.04 19.69
C LEU A 157 2.70 4.39 18.36
N ILE A 158 2.21 3.15 18.37
CA ILE A 158 1.90 2.41 17.15
C ILE A 158 0.51 1.79 17.19
N ASP A 159 0.03 1.41 16.01
CA ASP A 159 -1.16 0.62 15.76
C ASP A 159 -2.44 1.15 16.47
N PRO A 160 -2.76 2.45 16.32
CA PRO A 160 -3.91 3.07 16.95
C PRO A 160 -5.22 2.52 16.38
N CYS A 161 -6.19 2.25 17.24
CA CYS A 161 -7.55 1.94 16.81
C CYS A 161 -8.59 2.59 17.72
N PRO A 162 -9.47 3.46 17.17
CA PRO A 162 -10.52 4.11 17.96
C PRO A 162 -11.72 3.18 18.20
N LEU A 163 -12.47 3.46 19.26
CA LEU A 163 -13.79 2.89 19.54
C LEU A 163 -14.71 4.00 20.05
N TRP A 164 -15.80 4.26 19.33
CA TRP A 164 -16.91 5.07 19.84
C TRP A 164 -17.85 4.17 20.58
N ASP A 165 -18.07 4.47 21.86
CA ASP A 165 -18.86 3.64 22.74
C ASP A 165 -20.25 4.25 23.00
N GLU A 166 -21.18 3.37 23.40
CA GLU A 166 -22.57 3.66 23.71
C GLU A 166 -22.74 4.48 25.00
N ASP A 167 -21.70 4.55 25.83
CA ASP A 167 -21.65 5.42 27.01
C ASP A 167 -21.35 6.90 26.67
N GLY A 168 -21.12 7.18 25.39
CA GLY A 168 -20.80 8.53 24.88
C GLY A 168 -19.31 8.85 24.86
N GLN A 169 -18.46 7.96 25.36
CA GLN A 169 -17.01 8.11 25.36
C GLN A 169 -16.40 7.61 24.05
N VAL A 170 -15.19 8.10 23.78
CA VAL A 170 -14.37 7.64 22.66
C VAL A 170 -13.04 7.17 23.22
N TYR A 171 -12.71 5.92 22.94
CA TYR A 171 -11.49 5.28 23.40
C TYR A 171 -10.52 5.08 22.26
N LEU A 172 -9.22 5.03 22.57
CA LEU A 172 -8.16 4.69 21.64
C LEU A 172 -7.29 3.60 22.25
N VAL A 173 -7.22 2.43 21.61
CA VAL A 173 -6.18 1.44 21.93
C VAL A 173 -4.98 1.67 21.04
N HIS A 174 -3.78 1.44 21.56
CA HIS A 174 -2.55 1.44 20.78
C HIS A 174 -1.51 0.47 21.38
N GLY A 175 -0.55 0.08 20.56
CA GLY A 175 0.65 -0.66 20.98
C GLY A 175 1.87 0.23 21.14
N TRP A 176 3.01 -0.39 21.46
CA TRP A 176 4.29 0.29 21.64
C TRP A 176 5.40 -0.34 20.80
N ALA A 177 6.10 0.48 20.00
CA ALA A 177 7.25 0.04 19.23
C ALA A 177 8.52 0.03 20.10
N GLY A 178 9.02 -1.16 20.43
CA GLY A 178 10.25 -1.31 21.21
C GLY A 178 11.47 -0.64 20.57
N SER A 179 11.48 -0.52 19.24
CA SER A 179 12.55 0.17 18.49
C SER A 179 12.62 1.69 18.76
N ARG A 180 11.55 2.32 19.26
CA ARG A 180 11.48 3.76 19.56
C ARG A 180 11.21 4.03 21.04
N ALA A 181 10.22 3.35 21.62
CA ALA A 181 9.79 3.56 23.01
C ALA A 181 10.62 2.76 24.03
N GLY A 182 11.38 1.75 23.61
CA GLY A 182 12.10 0.85 24.52
C GLY A 182 11.20 -0.18 25.24
N ILE A 183 9.89 -0.14 25.00
CA ILE A 183 8.89 -1.11 25.48
C ILE A 183 8.09 -1.67 24.31
N LYS A 184 7.64 -2.92 24.40
CA LYS A 184 6.84 -3.62 23.38
C LYS A 184 5.93 -4.66 24.03
N SER A 185 5.09 -5.35 23.25
CA SER A 185 4.20 -6.42 23.74
C SER A 185 3.16 -5.96 24.78
N VAL A 186 2.90 -4.66 24.90
CA VAL A 186 1.95 -4.08 25.85
C VAL A 186 0.93 -3.24 25.10
N LEU A 187 -0.33 -3.30 25.54
CA LEU A 187 -1.42 -2.53 24.95
C LEU A 187 -1.96 -1.50 25.95
N THR A 188 -2.17 -0.28 25.48
CA THR A 188 -2.63 0.84 26.29
C THR A 188 -3.94 1.38 25.72
N ILE A 189 -4.92 1.66 26.59
CA ILE A 189 -6.17 2.35 26.24
C ILE A 189 -6.18 3.75 26.83
N LYS A 190 -6.54 4.73 26.01
CA LYS A 190 -6.68 6.15 26.37
C LYS A 190 -8.07 6.67 26.07
N ASN A 191 -8.51 7.70 26.79
CA ASN A 191 -9.69 8.48 26.39
C ASN A 191 -9.33 9.50 25.30
N LEU A 192 -10.21 9.64 24.31
CA LEU A 192 -10.23 10.74 23.37
C LEU A 192 -11.30 11.77 23.78
N ASN A 193 -11.18 12.99 23.28
CA ASN A 193 -12.30 13.93 23.32
C ASN A 193 -13.47 13.41 22.45
N ALA A 194 -14.67 13.96 22.66
CA ALA A 194 -15.87 13.54 21.93
C ALA A 194 -15.74 13.65 20.39
N THR A 195 -14.87 14.55 19.90
CA THR A 195 -14.60 14.71 18.47
C THR A 195 -13.53 13.75 17.94
N GLY A 196 -12.92 12.91 18.78
CA GLY A 196 -11.86 11.95 18.41
C GLY A 196 -10.52 12.58 18.02
N THR A 197 -10.34 13.89 18.17
CA THR A 197 -9.20 14.65 17.63
C THR A 197 -8.04 14.83 18.61
N LYS A 198 -8.20 14.44 19.87
CA LYS A 198 -7.17 14.62 20.90
C LYS A 198 -7.29 13.59 22.02
N VAL A 199 -6.16 13.07 22.48
CA VAL A 199 -6.06 12.26 23.71
C VAL A 199 -6.23 13.14 24.96
N MET A 200 -6.96 12.63 25.95
CA MET A 200 -7.40 13.38 27.13
C MET A 200 -6.75 12.91 28.43
N ASP A 201 -6.06 11.78 28.43
CA ASP A 201 -5.41 11.20 29.60
C ASP A 201 -4.08 10.50 29.25
N GLU A 202 -3.38 9.99 30.26
CA GLU A 202 -2.10 9.30 30.09
C GLU A 202 -2.27 7.86 29.58
N GLY A 203 -3.46 7.28 29.74
CA GLY A 203 -3.79 5.91 29.37
C GLY A 203 -3.61 4.88 30.49
N VAL A 204 -4.16 3.69 30.26
CA VAL A 204 -4.06 2.53 31.15
C VAL A 204 -3.49 1.36 30.35
N ILE A 205 -2.45 0.70 30.87
CA ILE A 205 -2.00 -0.59 30.32
C ILE A 205 -3.07 -1.63 30.63
N VAL A 206 -3.68 -2.21 29.60
CA VAL A 206 -4.80 -3.16 29.75
C VAL A 206 -4.39 -4.61 29.54
N PHE A 207 -3.23 -4.84 28.93
CA PHE A 207 -2.65 -6.16 28.75
C PHE A 207 -1.13 -6.08 28.57
N ASP A 208 -0.43 -6.99 29.23
CA ASP A 208 1.02 -7.19 29.11
C ASP A 208 1.31 -8.61 28.62
N GLY A 209 1.82 -8.70 27.39
CA GLY A 209 2.13 -9.96 26.72
C GLY A 209 3.57 -10.43 26.89
N HIS A 210 4.46 -9.77 27.65
CA HIS A 210 5.89 -10.12 27.66
C HIS A 210 6.18 -11.60 27.93
N GLU A 211 5.45 -12.22 28.85
CA GLU A 211 5.69 -13.61 29.25
C GLU A 211 5.09 -14.64 28.28
N THR A 212 3.96 -14.33 27.64
CA THR A 212 3.12 -15.32 26.92
C THR A 212 2.84 -14.98 25.47
N ASP A 213 2.83 -13.69 25.12
CA ASP A 213 2.52 -13.13 23.80
C ASP A 213 3.56 -12.08 23.40
N PRO A 214 4.83 -12.49 23.20
CA PRO A 214 5.85 -11.54 22.77
C PRO A 214 5.48 -10.96 21.41
N THR A 215 5.82 -9.69 21.19
CA THR A 215 5.47 -8.97 19.94
C THR A 215 3.95 -8.86 19.77
N LEU A 216 3.21 -8.73 20.88
CA LEU A 216 1.82 -8.31 20.85
C LEU A 216 1.71 -6.86 20.34
N GLU A 217 1.04 -6.68 19.22
CA GLU A 217 0.85 -5.40 18.54
C GLU A 217 -0.41 -5.44 17.65
N GLY A 218 -0.61 -4.44 16.80
CA GLY A 218 -1.71 -4.41 15.84
C GLY A 218 -3.13 -4.42 16.41
N PRO A 219 -3.42 -3.84 17.59
CA PRO A 219 -4.74 -3.97 18.21
C PRO A 219 -5.84 -3.34 17.35
N LYS A 220 -6.88 -4.11 17.05
CA LYS A 220 -8.16 -3.61 16.54
C LYS A 220 -9.24 -3.72 17.60
N PHE A 221 -9.91 -2.60 17.83
CA PHE A 221 -10.83 -2.43 18.95
C PHE A 221 -12.29 -2.52 18.50
N TYR A 222 -13.08 -3.35 19.20
CA TYR A 222 -14.48 -3.60 18.91
C TYR A 222 -15.31 -3.73 20.19
N LYS A 223 -16.64 -3.56 20.07
CA LYS A 223 -17.61 -3.90 21.11
C LYS A 223 -18.67 -4.83 20.53
N ARG A 224 -18.97 -5.92 21.25
CA ARG A 224 -20.00 -6.91 20.85
C ARG A 224 -20.54 -7.62 22.08
N ASN A 225 -21.85 -7.84 22.17
CA ASN A 225 -22.50 -8.61 23.23
C ASN A 225 -22.08 -8.22 24.66
N GLY A 226 -21.91 -6.92 24.92
CA GLY A 226 -21.50 -6.41 26.23
C GLY A 226 -20.02 -6.62 26.58
N TYR A 227 -19.20 -7.04 25.63
CA TYR A 227 -17.74 -7.16 25.76
C TYR A 227 -17.03 -6.16 24.85
N TYR A 228 -15.94 -5.61 25.37
CA TYR A 228 -14.87 -4.98 24.60
C TYR A 228 -13.92 -6.06 24.11
N TYR A 229 -13.60 -6.07 22.82
CA TYR A 229 -12.67 -7.01 22.20
C TYR A 229 -11.48 -6.28 21.62
N ILE A 230 -10.27 -6.78 21.88
CA ILE A 230 -9.05 -6.34 21.21
C ILE A 230 -8.51 -7.52 20.42
N PHE A 231 -8.52 -7.41 19.09
CA PHE A 231 -7.87 -8.36 18.19
C PHE A 231 -6.45 -7.87 17.99
N ALA A 232 -5.45 -8.61 18.47
CA ALA A 232 -4.05 -8.21 18.40
C ALA A 232 -3.22 -9.47 18.14
N PRO A 233 -2.52 -9.62 17.00
CA PRO A 233 -1.61 -10.74 16.80
C PRO A 233 -0.43 -10.70 17.79
N ALA A 234 0.20 -11.86 18.01
CA ALA A 234 1.43 -12.00 18.79
C ALA A 234 2.32 -13.11 18.22
N GLY A 235 3.54 -13.25 18.73
CA GLY A 235 4.50 -14.28 18.28
C GLY A 235 5.34 -13.89 17.07
N GLY A 236 5.18 -12.66 16.57
CA GLY A 236 5.95 -12.08 15.47
C GLY A 236 5.32 -12.28 14.09
N VAL A 237 5.84 -11.52 13.12
CA VAL A 237 5.24 -11.34 11.79
C VAL A 237 5.13 -12.63 10.96
N SER A 238 6.13 -13.52 11.03
CA SER A 238 6.18 -14.73 10.19
C SER A 238 5.79 -16.03 10.91
N THR A 239 5.81 -16.04 12.25
CA THR A 239 5.61 -17.25 13.08
C THR A 239 4.48 -17.10 14.10
N GLY A 240 3.79 -15.97 14.08
CA GLY A 240 2.82 -15.60 15.09
C GLY A 240 1.47 -16.29 14.97
N TRP A 241 0.55 -15.84 15.84
CA TRP A 241 -0.84 -16.27 15.93
C TRP A 241 -1.75 -15.07 16.13
N GLN A 242 -3.04 -15.23 15.81
CA GLN A 242 -4.05 -14.23 16.12
C GLN A 242 -4.55 -14.43 17.56
N LEU A 243 -4.22 -13.49 18.43
CA LEU A 243 -4.78 -13.39 19.77
C LEU A 243 -6.02 -12.48 19.77
N VAL A 244 -7.02 -12.84 20.57
CA VAL A 244 -8.14 -11.98 20.91
C VAL A 244 -8.24 -11.87 22.41
N LEU A 245 -8.39 -10.63 22.88
CA LEU A 245 -8.62 -10.27 24.26
C LEU A 245 -10.08 -9.83 24.40
N ARG A 246 -10.76 -10.17 25.50
CA ARG A 246 -12.08 -9.58 25.81
C ARG A 246 -12.26 -9.20 27.27
N SER A 247 -13.04 -8.16 27.55
CA SER A 247 -13.46 -7.79 28.90
C SER A 247 -14.83 -7.12 28.90
N LYS A 248 -15.54 -7.15 30.03
CA LYS A 248 -16.77 -6.36 30.23
C LYS A 248 -16.48 -4.91 30.65
N ASN A 249 -15.24 -4.62 31.05
CA ASN A 249 -14.75 -3.30 31.39
C ASN A 249 -13.70 -2.89 30.36
N VAL A 250 -13.81 -1.68 29.81
CA VAL A 250 -12.86 -1.13 28.82
C VAL A 250 -11.40 -1.14 29.32
N TYR A 251 -11.17 -1.04 30.63
CA TYR A 251 -9.83 -1.10 31.22
C TYR A 251 -9.44 -2.48 31.75
N GLY A 252 -10.26 -3.50 31.50
CA GLY A 252 -9.98 -4.87 31.89
C GLY A 252 -10.43 -5.25 33.31
N PRO A 253 -9.90 -6.36 33.86
CA PRO A 253 -8.90 -7.23 33.23
C PRO A 253 -9.44 -7.93 31.97
N TYR A 254 -8.56 -8.16 31.01
CA TYR A 254 -8.90 -8.84 29.75
C TYR A 254 -8.62 -10.34 29.84
N GLU A 255 -9.62 -11.15 29.47
CA GLU A 255 -9.43 -12.58 29.20
C GLU A 255 -8.69 -12.75 27.87
N ARG A 256 -7.79 -13.74 27.80
CA ARG A 256 -6.94 -14.03 26.65
C ARG A 256 -7.37 -15.30 25.93
N LYS A 257 -7.44 -15.30 24.59
CA LYS A 257 -7.57 -16.51 23.79
C LYS A 257 -6.85 -16.42 22.43
N VAL A 258 -6.08 -17.46 22.08
CA VAL A 258 -5.58 -17.65 20.69
C VAL A 258 -6.70 -18.24 19.86
N VAL A 259 -7.06 -17.58 18.76
CA VAL A 259 -8.26 -17.91 17.96
C VAL A 259 -7.94 -18.37 16.54
N MET A 260 -6.69 -18.17 16.12
CA MET A 260 -6.12 -18.75 14.90
C MET A 260 -4.60 -18.82 15.01
N ASP A 261 -4.00 -19.90 14.55
CA ASP A 261 -2.56 -20.04 14.34
C ASP A 261 -2.29 -20.77 13.02
N GLN A 262 -1.01 -21.00 12.69
CA GLN A 262 -0.66 -21.70 11.45
C GLN A 262 -1.20 -23.14 11.40
N GLY A 263 -1.23 -23.84 12.54
CA GLY A 263 -1.57 -25.26 12.61
C GLY A 263 -0.86 -26.10 11.54
N LYS A 264 -1.63 -26.83 10.73
CA LYS A 264 -1.14 -27.62 9.58
C LYS A 264 -1.15 -26.86 8.25
N SER A 265 -1.53 -25.58 8.25
CA SER A 265 -1.59 -24.76 7.04
C SER A 265 -0.19 -24.45 6.50
N THR A 266 -0.10 -24.27 5.18
CA THR A 266 1.11 -23.75 4.52
C THR A 266 1.20 -22.24 4.58
N VAL A 267 0.14 -21.55 5.06
CA VAL A 267 0.16 -20.11 5.33
C VAL A 267 0.88 -19.91 6.66
N ASN A 268 1.96 -19.14 6.66
CA ASN A 268 2.70 -18.82 7.87
C ASN A 268 1.88 -17.90 8.81
N GLY A 269 2.47 -17.48 9.93
CA GLY A 269 1.75 -16.85 11.03
C GLY A 269 0.84 -15.68 10.59
N PRO A 270 -0.47 -15.71 10.90
CA PRO A 270 -1.34 -14.60 10.59
C PRO A 270 -0.95 -13.38 11.43
N HIS A 271 -0.95 -12.21 10.81
CA HIS A 271 -0.59 -10.98 11.49
C HIS A 271 -1.43 -9.82 10.94
N GLN A 272 -1.65 -8.83 11.81
CA GLN A 272 -2.56 -7.66 11.75
C GLN A 272 -3.72 -7.74 10.75
N GLY A 273 -4.93 -7.53 11.25
CA GLY A 273 -6.11 -7.77 10.45
C GLY A 273 -7.37 -7.12 10.97
N ALA A 274 -8.47 -7.32 10.25
CA ALA A 274 -9.76 -6.73 10.55
C ALA A 274 -10.86 -7.77 10.54
N TRP A 275 -11.65 -7.79 11.62
CA TRP A 275 -12.94 -8.45 11.63
C TRP A 275 -13.98 -7.57 10.93
N VAL A 276 -14.75 -8.18 10.03
CA VAL A 276 -15.87 -7.54 9.34
C VAL A 276 -17.04 -8.53 9.21
N ASN A 277 -18.27 -8.00 9.16
CA ASN A 277 -19.46 -8.80 8.87
C ASN A 277 -20.09 -8.40 7.53
N THR A 278 -20.71 -9.37 6.85
CA THR A 278 -21.49 -9.12 5.64
C THR A 278 -22.90 -8.65 5.97
N SER A 279 -23.60 -8.09 4.99
CA SER A 279 -25.02 -7.74 5.10
C SER A 279 -25.95 -8.95 5.32
N THR A 280 -25.46 -10.17 5.07
CA THR A 280 -26.20 -11.42 5.33
C THR A 280 -25.88 -12.03 6.71
N GLY A 281 -25.00 -11.40 7.48
CA GLY A 281 -24.66 -11.82 8.85
C GLY A 281 -23.50 -12.82 8.95
N GLU A 282 -22.73 -13.03 7.89
CA GLU A 282 -21.49 -13.83 7.97
C GLU A 282 -20.34 -12.99 8.50
N ASP A 283 -19.52 -13.57 9.39
CA ASP A 283 -18.31 -12.95 9.91
C ASP A 283 -17.08 -13.44 9.14
N TRP A 284 -16.17 -12.51 8.85
CA TRP A 284 -14.94 -12.76 8.11
C TRP A 284 -13.79 -11.98 8.74
N PHE A 285 -12.57 -12.49 8.55
CA PHE A 285 -11.36 -11.85 9.03
C PHE A 285 -10.36 -11.69 7.90
N LEU A 286 -9.91 -10.46 7.67
CA LEU A 286 -8.77 -10.20 6.79
C LEU A 286 -7.51 -10.08 7.63
N HIS A 287 -6.39 -10.60 7.16
CA HIS A 287 -5.07 -10.43 7.78
C HIS A 287 -4.00 -10.45 6.70
N PHE A 288 -2.78 -10.05 7.01
CA PHE A 288 -1.68 -10.25 6.08
C PHE A 288 -0.90 -11.55 6.33
N GLN A 289 -0.20 -12.00 5.31
CA GLN A 289 0.84 -13.03 5.31
C GLN A 289 2.16 -12.37 4.85
N ASP A 290 3.27 -12.57 5.57
CA ASP A 290 4.58 -12.13 5.10
C ASP A 290 5.17 -13.12 4.08
N LYS A 291 5.51 -12.61 2.89
CA LYS A 291 6.14 -13.33 1.77
C LYS A 291 7.48 -12.71 1.39
N ASP A 292 8.19 -12.12 2.36
CA ASP A 292 9.55 -11.58 2.22
C ASP A 292 9.65 -10.54 1.08
N VAL A 293 10.32 -10.89 0.00
CA VAL A 293 10.57 -10.03 -1.18
C VAL A 293 9.28 -9.60 -1.88
N TYR A 294 8.18 -10.33 -1.72
CA TYR A 294 6.87 -9.95 -2.27
C TYR A 294 6.07 -9.04 -1.33
N GLY A 295 6.59 -8.80 -0.12
CA GLY A 295 5.94 -8.02 0.92
C GLY A 295 4.83 -8.79 1.62
N ARG A 296 3.88 -8.05 2.19
CA ARG A 296 2.82 -8.57 3.04
C ARG A 296 1.49 -8.61 2.29
N VAL A 297 1.08 -9.81 1.89
CA VAL A 297 -0.10 -10.07 1.05
C VAL A 297 -1.35 -10.30 1.89
N VAL A 298 -2.55 -10.01 1.37
CA VAL A 298 -3.78 -10.03 2.17
C VAL A 298 -4.53 -11.34 1.99
N HIS A 299 -4.85 -11.98 3.11
CA HIS A 299 -5.66 -13.19 3.21
C HIS A 299 -7.06 -12.87 3.76
N LEU A 300 -8.05 -13.62 3.30
CA LEU A 300 -9.41 -13.62 3.81
C LEU A 300 -9.70 -14.98 4.45
N GLN A 301 -10.19 -14.98 5.68
CA GLN A 301 -10.52 -16.18 6.46
C GLN A 301 -12.00 -16.20 6.85
N PRO A 302 -12.68 -17.36 6.77
CA PRO A 302 -14.00 -17.49 7.37
C PRO A 302 -13.89 -17.31 8.88
N MET A 303 -14.92 -16.76 9.52
CA MET A 303 -14.95 -16.58 10.96
C MET A 303 -16.33 -16.93 11.52
N LYS A 304 -16.36 -17.55 12.70
CA LYS A 304 -17.59 -17.85 13.43
C LYS A 304 -17.43 -17.49 14.90
N TRP A 305 -18.55 -17.23 15.58
CA TRP A 305 -18.58 -17.01 17.02
C TRP A 305 -19.03 -18.28 17.75
N VAL A 306 -18.26 -18.70 18.76
CA VAL A 306 -18.57 -19.81 19.66
C VAL A 306 -18.40 -19.32 21.09
N ASN A 307 -19.48 -19.30 21.89
CA ASN A 307 -19.47 -18.82 23.28
C ASN A 307 -18.83 -17.41 23.43
N ASP A 308 -19.21 -16.50 22.54
CA ASP A 308 -18.70 -15.13 22.46
C ASP A 308 -17.16 -15.02 22.28
N TRP A 309 -16.55 -16.06 21.71
CA TRP A 309 -15.19 -16.04 21.19
C TRP A 309 -15.20 -16.28 19.68
N PRO A 310 -14.35 -15.59 18.90
CA PRO A 310 -14.21 -15.89 17.50
C PRO A 310 -13.37 -17.16 17.31
N VAL A 311 -13.65 -17.88 16.23
CA VAL A 311 -12.82 -18.95 15.68
C VAL A 311 -12.58 -18.55 14.22
N ILE A 312 -11.33 -18.33 13.85
CA ILE A 312 -10.95 -17.76 12.54
C ILE A 312 -10.23 -18.83 11.73
N GLY A 313 -10.63 -19.03 10.48
CA GLY A 313 -10.17 -20.13 9.65
C GLY A 313 -11.03 -21.38 9.82
N ILE A 314 -10.47 -22.53 9.44
CA ILE A 314 -11.10 -23.86 9.65
C ILE A 314 -10.61 -24.48 10.96
N ASP A 315 -11.48 -25.14 11.69
CA ASP A 315 -11.19 -25.73 13.00
C ASP A 315 -11.47 -27.24 12.92
N PRO A 316 -10.53 -28.04 12.38
CA PRO A 316 -10.75 -29.46 12.10
C PRO A 316 -10.68 -30.34 13.35
N ASP A 317 -10.02 -29.91 14.41
CA ASP A 317 -9.87 -30.67 15.66
C ASP A 317 -10.83 -30.22 16.79
N GLY A 318 -11.55 -29.10 16.59
CA GLY A 318 -12.63 -28.66 17.46
C GLY A 318 -12.15 -27.96 18.74
N ASP A 319 -10.90 -27.49 18.77
CA ASP A 319 -10.32 -26.82 19.94
C ASP A 319 -10.75 -25.34 20.05
N ASN A 320 -11.53 -24.85 19.08
CA ASN A 320 -11.99 -23.46 18.94
C ASN A 320 -10.86 -22.46 18.65
N LYS A 321 -9.83 -22.90 17.92
CA LYS A 321 -8.76 -22.09 17.32
C LYS A 321 -8.56 -22.61 15.89
N GLY A 322 -8.78 -21.76 14.90
CA GLY A 322 -8.76 -22.22 13.51
C GLY A 322 -7.39 -22.11 12.83
N GLU A 323 -7.32 -22.65 11.63
CA GLU A 323 -6.17 -22.63 10.73
C GLU A 323 -6.52 -21.87 9.43
N PRO A 324 -5.60 -21.06 8.87
CA PRO A 324 -5.82 -20.33 7.63
C PRO A 324 -6.13 -21.23 6.43
N VAL A 325 -7.10 -20.82 5.60
CA VAL A 325 -7.44 -21.50 4.34
C VAL A 325 -6.66 -20.93 3.16
N ILE A 326 -6.30 -21.79 2.21
CA ILE A 326 -5.78 -21.40 0.89
C ILE A 326 -6.91 -21.16 -0.11
N THR A 327 -8.02 -21.89 0.02
CA THR A 327 -9.19 -21.77 -0.86
C THR A 327 -10.44 -21.99 -0.04
N TYR A 328 -11.49 -21.22 -0.32
CA TYR A 328 -12.77 -21.34 0.37
C TYR A 328 -13.91 -20.78 -0.49
N ARG A 329 -15.16 -21.03 -0.09
CA ARG A 329 -16.32 -20.38 -0.73
C ARG A 329 -16.26 -18.87 -0.54
N LYS A 330 -16.78 -18.11 -1.51
CA LYS A 330 -16.91 -16.66 -1.36
C LYS A 330 -17.86 -16.28 -0.20
N PRO A 331 -17.67 -15.10 0.41
CA PRO A 331 -18.64 -14.52 1.33
C PRO A 331 -20.02 -14.39 0.68
N ASN A 332 -21.06 -14.75 1.44
CA ASN A 332 -22.42 -14.48 1.03
C ASN A 332 -22.74 -13.01 1.28
N VAL A 333 -22.82 -12.22 0.21
CA VAL A 333 -23.24 -10.80 0.25
C VAL A 333 -24.62 -10.58 -0.38
N GLY A 334 -25.39 -11.66 -0.57
CA GLY A 334 -26.74 -11.65 -1.12
C GLY A 334 -26.83 -11.54 -2.65
N LYS A 335 -25.70 -11.35 -3.33
CA LYS A 335 -25.60 -11.29 -4.81
C LYS A 335 -24.17 -11.55 -5.27
N ILE A 336 -24.03 -11.81 -6.58
CA ILE A 336 -22.73 -11.98 -7.23
C ILE A 336 -22.28 -10.62 -7.78
N HIS A 337 -21.00 -10.31 -7.60
CA HIS A 337 -20.35 -9.12 -8.11
C HIS A 337 -19.34 -9.47 -9.23
N PRO A 338 -19.09 -8.56 -10.19
CA PRO A 338 -18.07 -8.78 -11.21
C PRO A 338 -16.69 -8.95 -10.61
N ILE A 339 -15.85 -9.74 -11.29
CA ILE A 339 -14.43 -9.86 -10.94
C ILE A 339 -13.73 -8.54 -11.25
N VAL A 340 -12.98 -8.04 -10.27
CA VAL A 340 -12.11 -6.86 -10.37
C VAL A 340 -10.86 -7.07 -9.54
N THR A 341 -9.75 -6.51 -10.00
CA THR A 341 -8.48 -6.48 -9.27
C THR A 341 -7.88 -5.07 -9.28
N PRO A 342 -6.94 -4.76 -8.38
CA PRO A 342 -6.14 -3.55 -8.51
C PRO A 342 -5.40 -3.50 -9.86
N ALA A 343 -5.28 -2.31 -10.44
CA ALA A 343 -4.52 -2.10 -11.66
C ALA A 343 -3.01 -2.24 -11.40
N GLU A 344 -2.31 -2.97 -12.26
CA GLU A 344 -0.83 -3.04 -12.24
C GLU A 344 -0.19 -2.60 -13.57
N SER A 345 -1.00 -2.42 -14.61
CA SER A 345 -0.62 -1.82 -15.90
C SER A 345 -1.17 -0.40 -16.03
N ASP A 346 -0.49 0.43 -16.82
CA ASP A 346 -0.90 1.81 -17.09
C ASP A 346 -0.59 2.16 -18.55
N GLU A 347 -1.61 2.58 -19.30
CA GLU A 347 -1.44 3.06 -20.68
C GLU A 347 -1.16 4.57 -20.73
N PHE A 348 -1.13 5.27 -19.59
CA PHE A 348 -0.86 6.71 -19.47
C PHE A 348 -1.75 7.63 -20.33
N ASN A 349 -2.87 7.11 -20.81
CA ASN A 349 -3.85 7.81 -21.65
C ASN A 349 -4.85 8.67 -20.86
N THR A 350 -4.59 8.92 -19.58
CA THR A 350 -5.44 9.79 -18.74
C THR A 350 -4.69 11.04 -18.29
N ASN A 351 -5.41 12.04 -17.80
CA ASN A 351 -4.83 13.28 -17.29
C ASN A 351 -4.19 13.14 -15.89
N THR A 352 -4.20 11.95 -15.32
CA THR A 352 -3.63 11.63 -14.01
C THR A 352 -2.79 10.37 -14.09
N LEU A 353 -1.74 10.30 -13.27
CA LEU A 353 -1.00 9.06 -13.07
C LEU A 353 -1.90 7.98 -12.46
N GLY A 354 -1.73 6.72 -12.86
CA GLY A 354 -2.43 5.59 -12.25
C GLY A 354 -2.23 5.52 -10.73
N LEU A 355 -3.23 5.00 -10.01
CA LEU A 355 -3.24 4.99 -8.54
C LEU A 355 -2.21 4.02 -7.93
N GLN A 356 -1.72 3.05 -8.70
CA GLN A 356 -0.73 2.06 -8.28
C GLN A 356 0.68 2.65 -8.07
N TRP A 357 0.92 3.85 -8.60
CA TRP A 357 2.22 4.48 -8.59
C TRP A 357 2.44 5.31 -7.31
N GLN A 358 3.60 5.12 -6.69
CA GLN A 358 4.04 5.85 -5.50
C GLN A 358 5.50 6.31 -5.66
N TRP A 359 5.83 7.45 -5.06
CA TRP A 359 7.17 8.00 -4.93
C TRP A 359 7.81 7.55 -3.62
N GLN A 360 9.14 7.61 -3.54
CA GLN A 360 9.90 7.34 -2.30
C GLN A 360 9.89 8.52 -1.31
N ALA A 361 9.36 9.67 -1.72
CA ALA A 361 9.27 10.87 -0.90
C ALA A 361 8.14 11.77 -1.40
N ASN A 362 7.81 12.81 -0.64
CA ASN A 362 6.83 13.82 -1.03
C ASN A 362 7.15 14.41 -2.41
N PRO A 363 6.23 14.28 -3.38
CA PRO A 363 6.51 14.65 -4.76
C PRO A 363 6.67 16.15 -4.95
N LYS A 364 7.60 16.52 -5.83
CA LYS A 364 7.69 17.87 -6.40
C LYS A 364 6.94 17.89 -7.72
N GLY A 365 6.23 18.99 -7.99
CA GLY A 365 5.45 19.16 -9.22
C GLY A 365 6.27 19.09 -10.52
N ILE A 366 7.60 19.17 -10.42
CA ILE A 366 8.54 19.09 -11.55
C ILE A 366 9.04 17.67 -11.82
N TRP A 367 8.59 16.65 -11.09
CA TRP A 367 9.06 15.28 -11.32
C TRP A 367 8.37 14.59 -12.49
N HIS A 368 7.08 14.88 -12.71
CA HIS A 368 6.32 14.27 -13.80
C HIS A 368 5.26 15.19 -14.38
N SER A 369 4.79 14.86 -15.57
CA SER A 369 3.58 15.40 -16.18
C SER A 369 2.92 14.34 -17.07
N MET A 370 1.59 14.37 -17.16
CA MET A 370 0.87 13.63 -18.20
C MET A 370 0.85 14.47 -19.47
N THR A 371 1.19 13.87 -20.61
CA THR A 371 1.17 14.58 -21.89
C THR A 371 -0.18 14.42 -22.59
N ASN A 372 -0.52 15.37 -23.46
CA ASN A 372 -1.71 15.26 -24.33
C ASN A 372 -1.55 14.20 -25.45
N GLN A 373 -0.39 13.54 -25.53
CA GLN A 373 -0.09 12.46 -26.46
C GLN A 373 -0.29 11.07 -25.82
N GLY A 374 -0.71 10.99 -24.55
CA GLY A 374 -0.91 9.73 -23.85
C GLY A 374 0.36 9.13 -23.28
N HIS A 375 1.33 9.96 -22.87
CA HIS A 375 2.57 9.50 -22.24
C HIS A 375 2.70 10.02 -20.81
N LEU A 376 3.36 9.23 -19.96
CA LEU A 376 3.96 9.72 -18.72
C LEU A 376 5.32 10.37 -19.05
N ARG A 377 5.44 11.68 -18.84
CA ARG A 377 6.72 12.38 -18.91
C ARG A 377 7.36 12.43 -17.54
N LEU A 378 8.58 11.90 -17.39
CA LEU A 378 9.45 12.11 -16.24
C LEU A 378 10.55 13.11 -16.61
N TYR A 379 10.67 14.21 -15.87
CA TYR A 379 11.78 15.15 -16.06
C TYR A 379 13.02 14.65 -15.33
N SER A 380 14.20 14.85 -15.93
CA SER A 380 15.46 14.50 -15.27
C SER A 380 15.64 15.39 -14.03
N TYR A 381 15.63 14.79 -12.85
CA TYR A 381 15.81 15.51 -11.59
C TYR A 381 17.21 15.26 -11.02
N LYS A 382 17.80 16.29 -10.39
CA LYS A 382 19.16 16.17 -9.84
C LYS A 382 19.15 15.15 -8.68
N VAL A 383 19.99 14.13 -8.78
CA VAL A 383 20.28 13.19 -7.68
C VAL A 383 20.81 14.00 -6.50
N PRO A 384 20.27 13.85 -5.27
CA PRO A 384 20.80 14.55 -4.10
C PRO A 384 22.31 14.31 -3.93
N ASP A 385 23.06 15.34 -3.55
CA ASP A 385 24.53 15.23 -3.44
C ASP A 385 24.95 14.25 -2.34
N GLU A 386 24.10 14.07 -1.31
CA GLU A 386 24.29 13.10 -0.24
C GLU A 386 23.92 11.65 -0.62
N ALA A 387 23.20 11.45 -1.74
CA ALA A 387 22.73 10.13 -2.14
C ALA A 387 23.89 9.28 -2.67
N LYS A 388 24.13 8.14 -2.02
CA LYS A 388 25.21 7.19 -2.39
C LYS A 388 24.84 6.34 -3.60
N ASN A 389 23.55 6.08 -3.79
CA ASN A 389 22.98 5.26 -4.85
C ASN A 389 21.46 5.50 -4.93
N TYR A 390 20.78 4.84 -5.87
CA TYR A 390 19.32 5.00 -6.08
C TYR A 390 18.41 4.58 -4.92
N TRP A 391 18.92 3.88 -3.90
CA TRP A 391 18.14 3.64 -2.68
C TRP A 391 17.78 4.96 -1.98
N GLU A 392 18.61 6.00 -2.08
CA GLU A 392 18.38 7.29 -1.41
C GLU A 392 17.75 8.37 -2.32
N VAL A 393 17.35 8.00 -3.55
CA VAL A 393 16.84 8.97 -4.54
C VAL A 393 15.32 9.13 -4.43
N PRO A 394 14.79 10.36 -4.21
CA PRO A 394 13.38 10.56 -3.88
C PRO A 394 12.43 10.39 -5.08
N ASN A 395 12.89 10.74 -6.30
CA ASN A 395 12.07 10.79 -7.51
C ASN A 395 12.09 9.50 -8.33
N ILE A 396 12.14 8.35 -7.65
CA ILE A 396 11.90 7.04 -8.28
C ILE A 396 10.42 6.72 -8.13
N LEU A 397 9.73 6.52 -9.26
CA LEU A 397 8.32 6.17 -9.30
C LEU A 397 8.19 4.65 -9.31
N LEU A 398 7.51 4.09 -8.32
CA LEU A 398 7.48 2.66 -8.05
C LEU A 398 6.05 2.17 -7.87
N GLN A 399 5.82 0.90 -8.17
CA GLN A 399 4.64 0.15 -7.78
C GLN A 399 5.05 -1.21 -7.19
N LYS A 400 4.13 -1.83 -6.45
CA LYS A 400 4.35 -3.12 -5.77
C LYS A 400 4.50 -4.25 -6.79
N PHE A 401 5.16 -5.33 -6.42
CA PHE A 401 5.05 -6.58 -7.19
C PHE A 401 3.59 -7.07 -7.13
N PRO A 402 2.98 -7.39 -8.28
CA PRO A 402 1.57 -7.83 -8.33
C PRO A 402 1.38 -9.30 -7.99
N THR A 403 2.44 -10.11 -8.08
CA THR A 403 2.51 -11.53 -7.72
C THR A 403 3.97 -12.02 -7.79
N GLU A 404 4.21 -13.32 -7.62
CA GLU A 404 5.54 -13.95 -7.62
C GLU A 404 6.17 -14.14 -9.00
N ASN A 405 5.35 -14.18 -10.06
CA ASN A 405 5.79 -14.45 -11.42
C ASN A 405 5.09 -13.52 -12.40
N PHE A 406 5.85 -12.62 -13.01
CA PHE A 406 5.31 -11.68 -13.99
C PHE A 406 6.41 -11.12 -14.87
N MET A 407 6.00 -10.56 -16.01
CA MET A 407 6.86 -9.80 -16.90
C MET A 407 6.38 -8.35 -16.91
N ALA A 408 7.30 -7.41 -16.72
CA ALA A 408 7.01 -5.99 -16.88
C ALA A 408 7.74 -5.47 -18.11
N THR A 409 7.03 -4.73 -18.95
CA THR A 409 7.60 -4.06 -20.12
C THR A 409 7.15 -2.59 -20.14
N THR A 410 8.03 -1.70 -20.57
CA THR A 410 7.67 -0.31 -20.90
C THR A 410 8.34 0.10 -22.20
N LYS A 411 7.73 1.05 -22.91
CA LYS A 411 8.32 1.70 -24.07
C LYS A 411 8.65 3.15 -23.71
N VAL A 412 9.90 3.54 -23.92
CA VAL A 412 10.42 4.84 -23.52
C VAL A 412 11.11 5.56 -24.69
N LEU A 413 10.86 6.85 -24.80
CA LEU A 413 11.62 7.77 -25.64
C LEU A 413 12.38 8.75 -24.74
N PHE A 414 13.70 8.68 -24.75
CA PHE A 414 14.54 9.55 -23.93
C PHE A 414 15.05 10.76 -24.72
N THR A 415 14.78 11.96 -24.20
CA THR A 415 15.23 13.24 -24.75
C THR A 415 16.12 13.94 -23.71
N PRO A 416 17.43 13.66 -23.70
CA PRO A 416 18.34 14.34 -22.79
C PRO A 416 18.50 15.81 -23.15
N ASN A 417 18.89 16.62 -22.18
CA ASN A 417 19.30 17.98 -22.38
C ASN A 417 20.69 18.02 -23.04
N VAL A 418 20.80 18.75 -24.14
CA VAL A 418 22.06 18.88 -24.89
C VAL A 418 23.21 19.54 -24.11
N ARG A 419 22.90 20.19 -22.99
CA ARG A 419 23.87 20.83 -22.08
C ARG A 419 24.26 19.95 -20.89
N LEU A 420 23.69 18.75 -20.79
CA LEU A 420 23.93 17.82 -19.70
C LEU A 420 24.44 16.49 -20.24
N GLU A 421 25.32 15.86 -19.47
CA GLU A 421 25.80 14.51 -19.72
C GLU A 421 25.40 13.61 -18.55
N ASN A 422 25.36 12.30 -18.80
CA ASN A 422 25.05 11.28 -17.80
C ASN A 422 23.64 11.42 -17.19
N GLU A 423 22.70 12.05 -17.89
CA GLU A 423 21.29 11.93 -17.54
C GLU A 423 20.86 10.48 -17.76
N LYS A 424 20.09 9.91 -16.83
CA LYS A 424 19.68 8.50 -16.87
C LYS A 424 18.19 8.33 -16.69
N THR A 425 17.58 7.45 -17.47
CA THR A 425 16.19 7.01 -17.30
C THR A 425 16.09 5.50 -17.54
N GLY A 426 15.20 4.80 -16.85
CA GLY A 426 15.16 3.34 -16.98
C GLY A 426 14.02 2.65 -16.26
N LEU A 427 14.12 1.32 -16.27
CA LEU A 427 13.25 0.37 -15.58
C LEU A 427 14.05 -0.28 -14.44
N ILE A 428 13.56 -0.15 -13.20
CA ILE A 428 14.28 -0.56 -11.99
C ILE A 428 13.46 -1.58 -11.18
N ILE A 429 14.15 -2.56 -10.60
CA ILE A 429 13.67 -3.37 -9.45
C ILE A 429 14.41 -2.88 -8.22
N LEU A 430 13.69 -2.37 -7.22
CA LEU A 430 14.24 -1.75 -6.01
C LEU A 430 13.81 -2.50 -4.74
N GLY A 431 14.80 -2.97 -3.99
CA GLY A 431 14.69 -3.33 -2.57
C GLY A 431 15.92 -2.81 -1.83
N LYS A 432 16.37 -3.51 -0.78
CA LYS A 432 17.67 -3.20 -0.11
C LYS A 432 18.89 -3.39 -1.03
N SER A 433 18.71 -4.10 -2.14
CA SER A 433 19.56 -4.10 -3.32
C SER A 433 18.69 -3.79 -4.52
N TYR A 434 19.28 -3.30 -5.62
CA TYR A 434 18.52 -3.04 -6.83
C TYR A 434 19.32 -3.36 -8.10
N ALA A 435 18.58 -3.53 -9.19
CA ALA A 435 19.11 -3.56 -10.54
C ALA A 435 18.23 -2.71 -11.47
N THR A 436 18.84 -2.10 -12.48
CA THR A 436 18.14 -1.28 -13.47
C THR A 436 18.77 -1.45 -14.85
N ILE A 437 17.92 -1.46 -15.87
CA ILE A 437 18.32 -1.24 -17.25
C ILE A 437 17.94 0.19 -17.64
N ALA A 438 18.90 0.94 -18.18
CA ALA A 438 18.74 2.38 -18.35
C ALA A 438 19.32 2.89 -19.68
N LEU A 439 18.74 3.98 -20.15
CA LEU A 439 19.29 4.85 -21.17
C LEU A 439 20.08 5.96 -20.47
N LYS A 440 21.33 6.16 -20.86
CA LYS A 440 22.25 7.17 -20.32
C LYS A 440 22.71 8.11 -21.43
N SER A 441 22.63 9.42 -21.21
CA SER A 441 23.03 10.40 -22.21
C SER A 441 24.56 10.46 -22.35
N LYS A 442 25.02 10.51 -23.61
CA LYS A 442 26.43 10.65 -23.97
C LYS A 442 26.55 11.69 -25.09
N GLY A 443 26.72 12.96 -24.72
CA GLY A 443 26.66 14.06 -25.68
C GLY A 443 25.25 14.26 -26.26
N LYS A 444 25.16 14.94 -27.41
CA LYS A 444 23.90 15.40 -28.01
C LYS A 444 23.13 14.32 -28.78
N ASP A 445 23.85 13.42 -29.45
CA ASP A 445 23.30 12.54 -30.48
C ASP A 445 23.42 11.04 -30.14
N GLU A 446 24.08 10.69 -29.03
CA GLU A 446 24.27 9.30 -28.60
C GLU A 446 23.60 9.04 -27.24
N ILE A 447 22.97 7.88 -27.14
CA ILE A 447 22.49 7.30 -25.90
C ILE A 447 23.19 5.96 -25.69
N THR A 448 23.74 5.73 -24.51
CA THR A 448 24.23 4.40 -24.13
C THR A 448 23.16 3.64 -23.36
N LEU A 449 22.92 2.39 -23.72
CA LEU A 449 22.20 1.47 -22.87
C LEU A 449 23.15 0.91 -21.83
N VAL A 450 22.75 0.96 -20.57
CA VAL A 450 23.53 0.47 -19.44
C VAL A 450 22.69 -0.46 -18.58
N TYR A 451 23.34 -1.45 -17.99
CA TYR A 451 22.80 -2.28 -16.92
C TYR A 451 23.55 -1.95 -15.64
N VAL A 452 22.82 -1.69 -14.55
CA VAL A 452 23.39 -1.30 -13.26
C VAL A 452 22.87 -2.23 -12.17
N GLU A 453 23.78 -2.71 -11.33
CA GLU A 453 23.48 -3.47 -10.13
C GLU A 453 24.06 -2.78 -8.90
N CYS A 454 23.32 -2.78 -7.80
CA CYS A 454 23.81 -2.30 -6.51
C CYS A 454 23.38 -3.28 -5.42
N HIS A 455 24.29 -4.20 -5.08
CA HIS A 455 24.09 -5.12 -3.96
C HIS A 455 24.36 -4.40 -2.64
N LYS A 456 23.48 -4.61 -1.66
CA LYS A 456 23.50 -3.93 -0.36
C LYS A 456 23.46 -2.41 -0.52
N ALA A 457 22.60 -1.93 -1.42
CA ALA A 457 22.36 -0.51 -1.65
C ALA A 457 21.99 0.23 -0.35
N SER A 458 21.19 -0.40 0.52
CA SER A 458 20.82 0.14 1.84
C SER A 458 22.00 0.30 2.81
N GLU A 459 23.14 -0.34 2.56
CA GLU A 459 24.38 -0.17 3.32
C GLU A 459 25.31 0.90 2.68
N GLY A 460 24.83 1.62 1.66
CA GLY A 460 25.59 2.64 0.96
C GLY A 460 26.68 2.10 0.05
N LYS A 461 26.54 0.86 -0.46
CA LYS A 461 27.46 0.30 -1.44
C LYS A 461 27.32 1.00 -2.80
N ALA A 462 28.39 0.94 -3.59
CA ALA A 462 28.48 1.55 -4.90
C ALA A 462 27.77 0.71 -5.97
N GLU A 463 27.39 1.39 -7.05
CA GLU A 463 26.85 0.78 -8.27
C GLU A 463 27.95 0.12 -9.10
N THR A 464 27.63 -1.01 -9.72
CA THR A 464 28.39 -1.59 -10.85
C THR A 464 27.62 -1.31 -12.13
N GLU A 465 28.21 -0.56 -13.06
CA GLU A 465 27.60 -0.20 -14.34
C GLU A 465 28.28 -0.93 -15.50
N THR A 466 27.50 -1.58 -16.35
CA THR A 466 27.95 -2.23 -17.59
C THR A 466 27.32 -1.55 -18.80
N THR A 467 28.13 -1.11 -19.76
CA THR A 467 27.62 -0.59 -21.04
C THR A 467 27.25 -1.75 -21.96
N LEU A 468 26.02 -1.74 -22.47
CA LEU A 468 25.44 -2.83 -23.27
C LEU A 468 25.52 -2.53 -24.77
N ALA A 469 25.21 -1.29 -25.15
CA ALA A 469 25.17 -0.82 -26.53
C ALA A 469 25.13 0.72 -26.57
N THR A 470 25.44 1.27 -27.74
CA THR A 470 25.17 2.69 -28.07
C THR A 470 24.11 2.73 -29.15
N ILE A 471 23.11 3.59 -28.99
CA ILE A 471 22.04 3.80 -29.96
C ILE A 471 21.93 5.29 -30.30
N PRO A 472 21.39 5.63 -31.49
CA PRO A 472 21.09 7.02 -31.81
C PRO A 472 20.11 7.62 -30.81
N ALA A 473 20.31 8.89 -30.46
CA ALA A 473 19.33 9.64 -29.67
C ALA A 473 17.95 9.62 -30.34
N LYS A 474 16.88 9.76 -29.54
CA LYS A 474 15.48 9.70 -29.98
C LYS A 474 15.05 8.37 -30.62
N THR A 475 15.80 7.30 -30.38
CA THR A 475 15.34 5.93 -30.69
C THR A 475 14.41 5.46 -29.59
N PRO A 476 13.15 5.07 -29.88
CA PRO A 476 12.29 4.41 -28.89
C PRO A 476 12.91 3.09 -28.45
N VAL A 477 12.92 2.83 -27.15
CA VAL A 477 13.46 1.60 -26.57
C VAL A 477 12.39 0.92 -25.72
N TYR A 478 12.32 -0.39 -25.80
CA TYR A 478 11.50 -1.21 -24.93
C TYR A 478 12.40 -1.78 -23.84
N LEU A 479 12.07 -1.51 -22.58
CA LEU A 479 12.78 -2.03 -21.41
C LEU A 479 11.89 -3.07 -20.75
N ARG A 480 12.47 -4.21 -20.38
CA ARG A 480 11.73 -5.34 -19.83
C ARG A 480 12.47 -6.00 -18.68
N VAL A 481 11.71 -6.52 -17.73
CA VAL A 481 12.19 -7.46 -16.70
C VAL A 481 11.20 -8.61 -16.55
N LYS A 482 11.71 -9.83 -16.52
CA LYS A 482 10.97 -11.03 -16.11
C LYS A 482 11.30 -11.29 -14.64
N VAL A 483 10.29 -11.29 -13.79
CA VAL A 483 10.39 -11.74 -12.39
C VAL A 483 9.86 -13.16 -12.33
N MET A 484 10.75 -14.10 -12.00
CA MET A 484 10.47 -15.52 -11.87
C MET A 484 10.42 -15.91 -10.39
N LYS A 485 9.93 -17.14 -10.10
CA LYS A 485 9.89 -17.72 -8.75
C LYS A 485 11.20 -17.46 -7.98
N ASN A 486 11.05 -17.28 -6.68
CA ASN A 486 12.13 -16.87 -5.76
C ASN A 486 12.71 -15.49 -6.10
N ALA A 487 11.92 -14.62 -6.74
CA ALA A 487 12.27 -13.24 -7.09
C ALA A 487 13.58 -13.08 -7.89
N LYS A 488 13.80 -14.02 -8.82
CA LYS A 488 14.87 -13.92 -9.81
C LYS A 488 14.44 -12.98 -10.93
N CYS A 489 15.25 -11.98 -11.24
CA CYS A 489 14.95 -10.95 -12.23
C CYS A 489 15.90 -11.06 -13.42
N GLN A 490 15.35 -11.28 -14.62
CA GLN A 490 16.11 -11.22 -15.87
C GLN A 490 15.69 -9.96 -16.66
N PHE A 491 16.62 -9.03 -16.84
CA PHE A 491 16.40 -7.82 -17.62
C PHE A 491 16.68 -8.06 -19.10
N SER A 492 15.96 -7.33 -19.95
CA SER A 492 16.17 -7.31 -21.40
C SER A 492 15.74 -5.97 -22.01
N TYR A 493 16.20 -5.70 -23.23
CA TYR A 493 15.74 -4.56 -24.02
C TYR A 493 15.46 -4.94 -25.48
N SER A 494 14.73 -4.08 -26.17
CA SER A 494 14.50 -4.14 -27.61
C SER A 494 14.48 -2.73 -28.22
N ILE A 495 14.92 -2.61 -29.48
CA ILE A 495 14.86 -1.36 -30.27
C ILE A 495 13.76 -1.40 -31.35
N ASP A 496 13.16 -2.56 -31.59
CA ASP A 496 12.09 -2.76 -32.58
C ASP A 496 10.76 -3.21 -31.93
N GLY A 497 10.78 -3.55 -30.65
CA GLY A 497 9.64 -4.04 -29.87
C GLY A 497 9.29 -5.50 -30.12
N LYS A 498 10.12 -6.23 -30.89
CA LYS A 498 9.87 -7.63 -31.27
C LYS A 498 10.95 -8.53 -30.69
N GLU A 499 12.21 -8.26 -31.00
CA GLU A 499 13.34 -9.05 -30.52
C GLU A 499 13.92 -8.44 -29.25
N PHE A 500 13.87 -9.21 -28.15
CA PHE A 500 14.41 -8.78 -26.86
C PHE A 500 15.73 -9.48 -26.58
N LYS A 501 16.74 -8.68 -26.22
CA LYS A 501 18.07 -9.15 -25.82
C LYS A 501 18.21 -9.10 -24.32
N ASP A 502 18.47 -10.25 -23.70
CA ASP A 502 18.77 -10.35 -22.27
C ASP A 502 20.08 -9.64 -21.93
N VAL A 503 20.15 -9.07 -20.72
CA VAL A 503 21.30 -8.29 -20.24
C VAL A 503 21.72 -8.76 -18.85
N GLY A 504 23.03 -8.70 -18.59
CA GLY A 504 23.60 -9.12 -17.32
C GLY A 504 23.33 -10.59 -16.99
N ASN A 505 23.59 -10.95 -15.74
CA ASN A 505 23.13 -12.20 -15.16
C ASN A 505 21.75 -12.00 -14.49
N GLU A 506 21.13 -13.09 -14.05
CA GLU A 506 19.93 -13.01 -13.20
C GLU A 506 20.23 -12.21 -11.93
N PHE A 507 19.49 -11.14 -11.69
CA PHE A 507 19.53 -10.38 -10.45
C PHE A 507 18.60 -11.00 -9.42
N GLN A 508 19.09 -11.21 -8.20
CA GLN A 508 18.25 -11.65 -7.08
C GLN A 508 17.63 -10.43 -6.40
N ALA A 509 16.34 -10.19 -6.60
CA ALA A 509 15.62 -9.18 -5.84
C ALA A 509 15.57 -9.59 -4.37
N ILE A 510 15.65 -8.58 -3.48
CA ILE A 510 15.56 -8.77 -2.04
C ILE A 510 14.56 -7.78 -1.45
N VAL A 511 14.07 -8.10 -0.26
CA VAL A 511 13.13 -7.27 0.51
C VAL A 511 13.58 -5.81 0.62
N GLY A 512 12.62 -4.89 0.67
CA GLY A 512 12.83 -3.50 1.06
C GLY A 512 12.96 -3.36 2.59
N HIS A 513 12.86 -2.13 3.10
CA HIS A 513 12.80 -1.90 4.56
C HIS A 513 11.33 -1.90 5.00
N TRP A 514 10.87 -2.96 5.67
CA TRP A 514 9.46 -3.21 6.08
C TRP A 514 8.44 -3.40 4.94
N ILE A 515 8.91 -3.44 3.70
CA ILE A 515 8.12 -3.59 2.47
C ILE A 515 8.75 -4.63 1.55
N GLY A 516 7.97 -5.14 0.61
CA GLY A 516 8.47 -5.94 -0.51
C GLY A 516 9.35 -5.14 -1.48
N ALA A 517 10.00 -5.85 -2.41
CA ALA A 517 10.62 -5.21 -3.57
C ALA A 517 9.56 -4.54 -4.45
N LYS A 518 9.97 -3.45 -5.09
CA LYS A 518 9.10 -2.66 -5.98
C LYS A 518 9.72 -2.57 -7.37
N ILE A 519 8.88 -2.31 -8.36
CA ILE A 519 9.27 -2.09 -9.75
C ILE A 519 8.87 -0.70 -10.20
N GLY A 520 9.65 -0.05 -11.05
CA GLY A 520 9.17 1.17 -11.67
C GLY A 520 10.17 1.93 -12.52
N LEU A 521 9.99 3.24 -12.57
CA LEU A 521 10.55 4.15 -13.58
C LEU A 521 11.20 5.35 -12.91
N TYR A 522 12.19 5.94 -13.56
CA TYR A 522 12.85 7.16 -13.07
C TYR A 522 13.45 7.97 -14.21
N CYS A 523 13.74 9.25 -13.95
CA CYS A 523 14.58 10.09 -14.79
C CYS A 523 15.44 10.99 -13.90
N THR A 524 16.76 10.93 -14.06
CA THR A 524 17.73 11.56 -13.15
C THR A 524 18.86 12.24 -13.92
N ARG A 525 19.57 13.13 -13.23
CA ARG A 525 20.79 13.80 -13.70
C ARG A 525 21.74 14.07 -12.55
N VAL A 526 23.00 14.33 -12.88
CA VAL A 526 24.05 14.62 -11.89
C VAL A 526 24.14 16.12 -11.57
N SER A 527 23.93 16.98 -12.57
CA SER A 527 24.11 18.43 -12.45
C SER A 527 22.78 19.18 -12.58
N GLN A 528 22.64 20.30 -11.87
CA GLN A 528 21.48 21.19 -11.98
C GLN A 528 21.82 22.39 -12.87
N ILE A 529 20.99 22.62 -13.88
CA ILE A 529 20.96 23.86 -14.67
C ILE A 529 19.52 24.42 -14.71
N ASN A 530 19.31 25.54 -15.41
CA ASN A 530 18.00 26.19 -15.58
C ASN A 530 17.07 25.51 -16.61
N ASP A 531 17.26 24.21 -16.83
CA ASP A 531 16.61 23.39 -17.86
C ASP A 531 16.85 21.91 -17.54
N SER A 532 16.15 20.97 -18.16
CA SER A 532 16.25 19.52 -17.88
C SER A 532 15.99 18.66 -19.11
N GLY A 533 16.57 17.45 -19.15
CA GLY A 533 16.11 16.39 -20.03
C GLY A 533 14.78 15.81 -19.54
N TYR A 534 14.21 14.90 -20.32
CA TYR A 534 13.02 14.16 -19.93
C TYR A 534 12.92 12.82 -20.66
N ALA A 535 12.12 11.92 -20.12
CA ALA A 535 11.76 10.65 -20.71
C ALA A 535 10.25 10.55 -20.84
N ASP A 536 9.76 10.18 -22.03
CA ASP A 536 8.36 9.91 -22.30
C ASP A 536 8.13 8.41 -22.32
N PHE A 537 7.35 7.90 -21.37
CA PHE A 537 6.93 6.51 -21.29
C PHE A 537 5.54 6.38 -21.89
N ASP A 538 5.42 5.55 -22.93
CA ASP A 538 4.19 5.33 -23.70
C ASP A 538 3.18 4.50 -22.90
N TRP A 539 3.65 3.42 -22.29
CA TRP A 539 2.85 2.55 -21.42
C TRP A 539 3.77 1.76 -20.49
N PHE A 540 3.20 1.20 -19.44
CA PHE A 540 3.81 0.21 -18.57
C PHE A 540 2.86 -0.99 -18.45
N LYS A 541 3.32 -2.17 -18.86
CA LYS A 541 2.48 -3.38 -18.93
C LYS A 541 3.04 -4.48 -18.06
N ILE A 542 2.17 -5.07 -17.27
CA ILE A 542 2.40 -6.32 -16.57
C ILE A 542 1.69 -7.45 -17.32
N GLU A 543 2.43 -8.50 -17.60
CA GLU A 543 1.96 -9.66 -18.36
C GLU A 543 2.43 -10.96 -17.68
N PRO A 544 1.76 -12.09 -17.94
CA PRO A 544 2.28 -13.41 -17.56
C PRO A 544 3.66 -13.65 -18.17
N LEU A 545 4.44 -14.50 -17.52
CA LEU A 545 5.62 -15.08 -18.18
C LEU A 545 5.17 -15.92 -19.39
N PRO A 546 5.93 -15.90 -20.50
CA PRO A 546 5.61 -16.65 -21.71
C PRO A 546 5.72 -18.18 -21.54
#